data_AF-N8RM18-F1
#
_entry.id   AF-N8RM18-F1
#
_cell.length_a   1.000
_cell.length_b   1.000
_cell.length_c   1.000
_cell.angle_alpha   90.00
_cell.angle_beta   90.00
_cell.angle_gamma   90.00
#
_symmetry.space_group_name_H-M   'P 1'
#
loop_
_entity.id
_entity.type
_entity.pdbx_description
1 polymer ?
#
loop_
_entity_poly.entity_id
_entity_poly.type
_entity_poly.pdbx_seq_one_letter_code
_entity_poly.pdbx_strand_id
1 'polypeptide(L)'
;MKFDDFDTTFDDFGTPEETTKNVIEKKEFLPWHKPRKQWIRHKQWWTQIDEHIVKKLKPGIDTIKYFGLPGNDLLDIRFFQQKLPSLQKKICLFGLINTEIGWSSAQTQLSKIMDLDGVDKSSKVEQLNFDYLENTSSIAFDKLMEFGCFDVVNLDFCENVIPNATENRLKALHNFMEYQFQKISENWVLFITTRSSKDTTNSGLYEELVACIDENLSEVIYFQEFIRVFSSILLNNNSIVRSDLENQKHINMLVVGLMNWLVKTAHNRHFKVKLSNVVRYDITGENTNDMMSMCFVFTRVMNFPNANPPLPTKAEQAKNSLNKLANISNLDDIMISGGINYYAQFVKEQIDLLKEAGYHTDDYLNQICTNDLAKLQTTAEQLNSIMEAIEQPQQLISAEIMSSDNA
;
A
#
# COMPACT_ATOMS: atom_id res chain seq x y z
N MET A 1 7.18 40.66 72.48
CA MET A 1 6.49 39.99 71.36
C MET A 1 6.64 40.89 70.16
N LYS A 2 7.49 40.50 69.21
CA LYS A 2 7.88 41.31 68.06
C LYS A 2 6.78 41.25 67.00
N PHE A 3 6.34 42.42 66.54
CA PHE A 3 5.74 42.58 65.22
C PHE A 3 6.92 42.92 64.31
N ASP A 4 7.29 41.99 63.43
CA ASP A 4 8.26 42.25 62.37
C ASP A 4 7.50 42.73 61.13
N ASP A 5 8.05 43.80 60.55
CA ASP A 5 7.73 44.40 59.27
C ASP A 5 7.58 43.35 58.16
N PHE A 6 6.56 43.51 57.32
CA PHE A 6 6.59 42.95 55.97
C PHE A 6 6.37 44.06 54.95
N ASP A 7 7.45 44.24 54.20
CA ASP A 7 7.73 45.14 53.10
C ASP A 7 6.65 45.05 52.01
N THR A 8 6.03 46.19 51.68
CA THR A 8 5.16 46.35 50.52
C THR A 8 5.98 46.81 49.34
N THR A 9 6.68 45.88 48.70
CA THR A 9 7.18 46.07 47.33
C THR A 9 6.29 45.28 46.39
N PHE A 10 5.58 46.03 45.55
CA PHE A 10 4.81 45.54 44.42
C PHE A 10 5.78 44.92 43.41
N ASP A 11 6.00 43.61 43.51
CA ASP A 11 6.66 42.86 42.46
C ASP A 11 5.66 42.59 41.33
N ASP A 12 6.01 43.23 40.21
CA ASP A 12 5.58 43.01 38.84
C ASP A 12 5.60 41.51 38.50
N PHE A 13 4.47 40.83 38.70
CA PHE A 13 4.23 39.52 38.10
C PHE A 13 3.99 39.73 36.61
N GLY A 14 5.09 39.79 35.87
CA GLY A 14 5.11 39.76 34.41
C GLY A 14 4.19 38.65 33.90
N THR A 15 3.19 39.07 33.14
CA THR A 15 2.42 38.16 32.28
C THR A 15 3.41 37.37 31.43
N PRO A 16 3.34 36.02 31.38
CA PRO A 16 4.10 35.28 30.40
C PRO A 16 3.64 35.79 29.04
N GLU A 17 4.52 36.45 28.30
CA GLU A 17 4.29 36.69 26.88
C GLU A 17 4.08 35.32 26.23
N GLU A 18 2.83 35.00 25.88
CA GLU A 18 2.47 33.94 24.97
C GLU A 18 3.14 34.26 23.62
N THR A 19 4.40 33.86 23.51
CA THR A 19 5.07 33.71 22.23
C THR A 19 4.56 32.42 21.59
N THR A 20 3.26 32.38 21.26
CA THR A 20 2.76 31.49 20.21
C THR A 20 3.29 32.01 18.88
N LYS A 21 4.59 31.86 18.66
CA LYS A 21 5.14 31.74 17.32
C LYS A 21 4.68 30.37 16.80
N ASN A 22 3.44 30.30 16.35
CA ASN A 22 3.02 29.29 15.38
C ASN A 22 3.79 29.55 14.08
N VAL A 23 5.10 29.27 14.08
CA VAL A 23 5.81 28.99 12.85
C VAL A 23 5.22 27.67 12.39
N ILE A 24 4.23 27.75 11.50
CA ILE A 24 3.75 26.59 10.75
C ILE A 24 4.98 26.14 9.96
N GLU A 25 5.69 25.12 10.47
CA GLU A 25 6.82 24.54 9.74
C GLU A 25 6.32 24.07 8.38
N LYS A 26 6.94 24.59 7.32
CA LYS A 26 6.62 24.20 5.95
C LYS A 26 7.02 22.74 5.78
N LYS A 27 6.04 21.84 5.74
CA LYS A 27 6.28 20.42 5.52
C LYS A 27 6.95 20.19 4.16
N GLU A 28 8.01 19.40 4.16
CA GLU A 28 8.71 19.00 2.94
C GLU A 28 7.95 17.92 2.18
N PHE A 29 7.98 17.97 0.85
CA PHE A 29 7.38 16.91 0.05
C PHE A 29 8.26 15.66 0.03
N LEU A 30 7.62 14.50 0.18
CA LEU A 30 8.29 13.21 0.24
C LEU A 30 8.06 12.43 -1.06
N PRO A 31 8.89 11.43 -1.37
CA PRO A 31 8.82 10.71 -2.64
C PRO A 31 7.45 10.05 -2.93
N TRP A 32 6.70 9.69 -1.88
CA TRP A 32 5.33 9.14 -2.00
C TRP A 32 4.24 10.20 -2.21
N HIS A 33 4.59 11.48 -2.26
CA HIS A 33 3.67 12.56 -2.66
C HIS A 33 3.61 12.74 -4.18
N LYS A 34 4.31 11.90 -4.97
CA LYS A 34 4.25 11.93 -6.43
C LYS A 34 2.88 11.47 -6.96
N PRO A 35 2.42 11.97 -8.12
CA PRO A 35 1.11 11.64 -8.70
C PRO A 35 0.85 10.13 -8.92
N ARG A 36 1.92 9.34 -9.13
CA ARG A 36 1.85 7.87 -9.24
C ARG A 36 1.19 7.19 -8.03
N LYS A 37 1.39 7.70 -6.81
CA LYS A 37 0.72 7.16 -5.62
C LYS A 37 -0.78 7.46 -5.65
N GLN A 38 -1.19 8.60 -6.17
CA GLN A 38 -2.60 8.92 -6.35
C GLN A 38 -3.27 8.03 -7.40
N TRP A 39 -2.56 7.71 -8.50
CA TRP A 39 -3.01 6.70 -9.45
C TRP A 39 -3.22 5.35 -8.77
N ILE A 40 -2.27 4.92 -7.92
CA ILE A 40 -2.38 3.65 -7.18
C ILE A 40 -3.62 3.66 -6.27
N ARG A 41 -3.84 4.73 -5.50
CA ARG A 41 -5.04 4.87 -4.66
C ARG A 41 -6.34 4.71 -5.45
N HIS A 42 -6.46 5.37 -6.60
CA HIS A 42 -7.67 5.32 -7.43
C HIS A 42 -7.83 4.00 -8.22
N LYS A 43 -6.84 3.71 -9.07
CA LYS A 43 -6.94 2.68 -10.11
C LYS A 43 -6.59 1.30 -9.61
N GLN A 44 -5.79 1.21 -8.55
CA GLN A 44 -5.43 -0.07 -7.94
C GLN A 44 -6.21 -0.31 -6.65
N TRP A 45 -6.03 0.50 -5.62
CA TRP A 45 -6.56 0.21 -4.28
C TRP A 45 -8.07 0.37 -4.21
N TRP A 46 -8.61 1.54 -4.55
CA TRP A 46 -10.05 1.80 -4.48
C TRP A 46 -10.85 0.87 -5.38
N THR A 47 -10.37 0.61 -6.60
CA THR A 47 -11.05 -0.31 -7.53
C THR A 47 -11.24 -1.69 -6.90
N GLN A 48 -10.22 -2.20 -6.20
CA GLN A 48 -10.27 -3.52 -5.58
C GLN A 48 -11.08 -3.51 -4.28
N ILE A 49 -10.99 -2.44 -3.48
CA ILE A 49 -11.83 -2.25 -2.29
C ILE A 49 -13.31 -2.18 -2.69
N ASP A 50 -13.65 -1.39 -3.71
CA ASP A 50 -15.03 -1.24 -4.17
C ASP A 50 -15.60 -2.57 -4.68
N GLU A 51 -14.86 -3.27 -5.56
CA GLU A 51 -15.32 -4.52 -6.18
C GLU A 51 -15.41 -5.70 -5.21
N HIS A 52 -14.43 -5.84 -4.31
CA HIS A 52 -14.30 -7.03 -3.47
C HIS A 52 -14.80 -6.85 -2.04
N ILE A 53 -14.84 -5.61 -1.54
CA ILE A 53 -15.27 -5.31 -0.17
C ILE A 53 -16.60 -4.56 -0.21
N VAL A 54 -16.62 -3.30 -0.68
CA VAL A 54 -17.78 -2.40 -0.54
C VAL A 54 -19.05 -3.00 -1.12
N LYS A 55 -19.01 -3.45 -2.39
CA LYS A 55 -20.16 -4.04 -3.09
C LYS A 55 -20.61 -5.38 -2.50
N LYS A 56 -19.77 -6.02 -1.68
CA LYS A 56 -20.01 -7.36 -1.10
C LYS A 56 -20.23 -7.32 0.41
N LEU A 57 -20.17 -6.14 1.04
CA LEU A 57 -20.50 -5.98 2.45
C LEU A 57 -21.94 -6.45 2.70
N LYS A 58 -22.11 -7.22 3.77
CA LYS A 58 -23.41 -7.72 4.17
C LYS A 58 -24.33 -6.55 4.57
N PRO A 59 -25.66 -6.67 4.34
CA PRO A 59 -26.62 -5.69 4.84
C PRO A 59 -26.44 -5.44 6.34
N GLY A 60 -26.44 -4.17 6.75
CA GLY A 60 -26.23 -3.77 8.15
C GLY A 60 -24.76 -3.64 8.57
N ILE A 61 -23.79 -4.04 7.73
CA ILE A 61 -22.37 -3.72 7.93
C ILE A 61 -22.04 -2.46 7.13
N ASP A 62 -21.74 -1.36 7.81
CA ASP A 62 -21.34 -0.08 7.23
C ASP A 62 -19.85 0.22 7.40
N THR A 63 -19.17 -0.42 8.35
CA THR A 63 -17.74 -0.22 8.62
C THR A 63 -16.87 -1.25 7.92
N ILE A 64 -15.83 -0.76 7.22
CA ILE A 64 -14.74 -1.52 6.60
C ILE A 64 -13.53 -1.48 7.54
N LYS A 65 -13.06 -2.64 7.99
CA LYS A 65 -11.87 -2.74 8.83
C LYS A 65 -10.61 -2.71 7.99
N TYR A 66 -9.75 -1.73 8.26
CA TYR A 66 -8.53 -1.46 7.51
C TYR A 66 -7.30 -1.57 8.39
N PHE A 67 -6.38 -2.46 8.04
CA PHE A 67 -5.02 -2.48 8.59
C PHE A 67 -4.09 -1.76 7.63
N GLY A 68 -3.17 -0.94 8.14
CA GLY A 68 -2.08 -0.48 7.30
C GLY A 68 -0.87 0.06 8.02
N LEU A 69 0.11 0.45 7.21
CA LEU A 69 1.29 1.21 7.61
C LEU A 69 1.10 2.66 7.16
N PRO A 70 0.18 3.42 7.79
CA PRO A 70 -0.16 4.71 7.28
C PRO A 70 1.03 5.66 7.43
N GLY A 71 1.35 6.41 6.37
CA GLY A 71 2.27 7.53 6.49
C GLY A 71 1.74 8.58 7.48
N ASN A 72 2.64 9.44 7.95
CA ASN A 72 2.39 10.46 8.98
C ASN A 72 1.17 11.36 8.70
N ASP A 73 0.77 11.49 7.43
CA ASP A 73 -0.30 12.37 6.97
C ASP A 73 -1.65 11.67 6.74
N LEU A 74 -1.70 10.34 6.89
CA LEU A 74 -2.90 9.52 6.65
C LEU A 74 -3.56 9.72 5.28
N LEU A 75 -2.77 10.05 4.25
CA LEU A 75 -3.30 10.42 2.92
C LEU A 75 -4.22 9.35 2.32
N ASP A 76 -3.90 8.07 2.54
CA ASP A 76 -4.71 6.96 2.03
C ASP A 76 -6.10 6.94 2.69
N ILE A 77 -6.14 7.23 3.99
CA ILE A 77 -7.38 7.25 4.77
C ILE A 77 -8.22 8.46 4.42
N ARG A 78 -7.60 9.63 4.22
CA ARG A 78 -8.28 10.83 3.68
C ARG A 78 -8.89 10.55 2.31
N PHE A 79 -8.13 9.90 1.44
CA PHE A 79 -8.63 9.50 0.14
C PHE A 79 -9.86 8.58 0.24
N PHE A 80 -9.85 7.55 1.09
CA PHE A 80 -11.01 6.68 1.28
C PHE A 80 -12.18 7.41 1.96
N GLN A 81 -11.88 8.29 2.92
CA GLN A 81 -12.87 9.13 3.60
C GLN A 81 -13.64 10.02 2.61
N GLN A 82 -13.02 10.49 1.53
CA GLN A 82 -13.74 11.25 0.50
C GLN A 82 -14.70 10.39 -0.35
N LYS A 83 -14.48 9.06 -0.43
CA LYS A 83 -15.28 8.15 -1.27
C LYS A 83 -16.45 7.51 -0.52
N LEU A 84 -16.20 7.07 0.71
CA LEU A 84 -17.11 6.22 1.49
C LEU A 84 -18.43 6.89 1.94
N PRO A 85 -18.50 8.19 2.26
CA PRO A 85 -19.74 8.84 2.71
C PRO A 85 -20.87 8.74 1.69
N SER A 86 -20.55 8.90 0.40
CA SER A 86 -21.52 8.76 -0.69
C SER A 86 -22.15 7.36 -0.77
N LEU A 87 -21.49 6.36 -0.19
CA LEU A 87 -21.91 4.96 -0.14
C LEU A 87 -22.49 4.57 1.23
N GLN A 88 -22.63 5.54 2.15
CA GLN A 88 -23.04 5.33 3.54
C GLN A 88 -22.17 4.28 4.25
N LYS A 89 -20.86 4.31 3.95
CA LYS A 89 -19.85 3.42 4.56
C LYS A 89 -18.84 4.24 5.35
N LYS A 90 -18.11 3.55 6.23
CA LYS A 90 -17.01 4.11 7.02
C LYS A 90 -15.78 3.21 6.96
N ILE A 91 -14.60 3.80 7.13
CA ILE A 91 -13.35 3.08 7.33
C ILE A 91 -12.96 3.10 8.82
N CYS A 92 -12.59 1.93 9.37
CA CYS A 92 -12.05 1.79 10.70
C CYS A 92 -10.57 1.39 10.61
N LEU A 93 -9.69 2.36 10.84
CA LEU A 93 -8.24 2.21 10.71
C LEU A 93 -7.64 1.56 11.96
N PHE A 94 -6.79 0.56 11.76
CA PHE A 94 -5.74 0.18 12.68
C PHE A 94 -4.38 0.37 11.99
N GLY A 95 -3.69 1.45 12.34
CA GLY A 95 -2.42 1.84 11.74
C GLY A 95 -1.24 1.52 12.65
N LEU A 96 -0.11 1.12 12.08
CA LEU A 96 1.16 1.02 12.79
C LEU A 96 2.17 2.03 12.25
N ILE A 97 2.80 2.80 13.14
CA ILE A 97 3.91 3.70 12.81
C ILE A 97 5.06 3.46 13.79
N ASN A 98 6.26 3.24 13.28
CA ASN A 98 7.42 2.87 14.10
C ASN A 98 8.16 4.06 14.73
N THR A 99 7.98 5.28 14.21
CA THR A 99 8.66 6.48 14.73
C THR A 99 7.74 7.32 15.62
N GLU A 100 8.29 7.89 16.69
CA GLU A 100 7.54 8.78 17.59
C GLU A 100 7.03 10.03 16.88
N ILE A 101 7.89 10.67 16.09
CA ILE A 101 7.53 11.87 15.31
C ILE A 101 6.41 11.55 14.31
N GLY A 102 6.54 10.44 13.59
CA GLY A 102 5.53 10.01 12.63
C GLY A 102 4.20 9.65 13.29
N TRP A 103 4.26 8.95 14.41
CA TRP A 103 3.08 8.58 15.19
C TRP A 103 2.36 9.82 15.76
N SER A 104 3.08 10.76 16.35
CA SER A 104 2.51 12.00 16.89
C SER A 104 1.83 12.85 15.80
N SER A 105 2.48 12.95 14.63
CA SER A 105 1.89 13.59 13.45
C SER A 105 0.61 12.86 13.01
N ALA A 106 0.65 11.54 12.89
CA ALA A 106 -0.50 10.74 12.48
C ALA A 106 -1.66 10.82 13.47
N GLN A 107 -1.40 10.88 14.78
CA GLN A 107 -2.45 11.08 15.79
C GLN A 107 -3.13 12.44 15.63
N THR A 108 -2.35 13.48 15.35
CA THR A 108 -2.87 14.83 15.06
C THR A 108 -3.70 14.84 13.76
N GLN A 109 -3.33 14.04 12.77
CA GLN A 109 -4.11 13.92 11.54
C GLN A 109 -5.35 13.06 11.73
N LEU A 110 -5.26 12.00 12.53
CA LEU A 110 -6.38 11.14 12.87
C LEU A 110 -7.48 11.93 13.60
N SER A 111 -7.12 12.75 14.59
CA SER A 111 -8.08 13.58 15.33
C SER A 111 -8.86 14.52 14.41
N LYS A 112 -8.23 15.06 13.37
CA LYS A 112 -8.90 15.92 12.38
C LYS A 112 -9.91 15.17 11.52
N ILE A 113 -9.66 13.90 11.20
CA ILE A 113 -10.53 13.13 10.30
C ILE A 113 -11.58 12.29 11.03
N MET A 114 -11.41 12.03 12.33
CA MET A 114 -12.37 11.25 13.14
C MET A 114 -13.75 11.93 13.27
N ASP A 115 -13.80 13.26 13.12
CA ASP A 115 -15.04 14.02 13.14
C ASP A 115 -15.73 14.10 11.77
N LEU A 116 -15.06 13.62 10.71
CA LEU A 116 -15.62 13.61 9.36
C LEU A 116 -16.49 12.37 9.12
N ASP A 117 -17.51 12.52 8.29
CA ASP A 117 -18.23 11.37 7.76
C ASP A 117 -17.29 10.45 6.99
N GLY A 118 -17.52 9.14 7.08
CA GLY A 118 -16.72 8.14 6.40
C GLY A 118 -15.56 7.56 7.22
N VAL A 119 -15.31 8.04 8.45
CA VAL A 119 -14.33 7.46 9.38
C VAL A 119 -15.03 6.92 10.63
N ASP A 120 -14.65 5.73 11.05
CA ASP A 120 -15.14 5.12 12.28
C ASP A 120 -14.36 5.65 13.50
N LYS A 121 -15.06 6.03 14.57
CA LYS A 121 -14.47 6.61 15.78
C LYS A 121 -13.57 5.64 16.56
N SER A 122 -13.63 4.35 16.25
CA SER A 122 -12.78 3.32 16.84
C SER A 122 -11.42 3.22 16.14
N SER A 123 -11.19 4.03 15.10
CA SER A 123 -9.92 4.11 14.39
C SER A 123 -8.78 4.52 15.33
N LYS A 124 -7.62 3.89 15.18
CA LYS A 124 -6.43 4.21 15.98
C LYS A 124 -5.14 3.95 15.22
N VAL A 125 -4.09 4.66 15.64
CA VAL A 125 -2.71 4.45 15.19
C VAL A 125 -1.84 4.15 16.41
N GLU A 126 -1.10 3.05 16.35
CA GLU A 126 -0.21 2.59 17.42
C GLU A 126 1.25 2.85 17.06
N GLN A 127 2.06 3.23 18.05
CA GLN A 127 3.51 3.41 17.87
C GLN A 127 4.23 2.06 17.96
N LEU A 128 4.14 1.25 16.91
CA LEU A 128 4.68 -0.10 16.87
C LEU A 128 5.31 -0.39 15.51
N ASN A 129 6.32 -1.27 15.50
CA ASN A 129 6.90 -1.80 14.27
C ASN A 129 6.12 -3.06 13.82
N PHE A 130 5.73 -3.11 12.55
CA PHE A 130 5.13 -4.28 11.91
C PHE A 130 6.00 -5.54 12.07
N ASP A 131 7.32 -5.39 11.97
CA ASP A 131 8.24 -6.52 12.00
C ASP A 131 8.20 -7.28 13.35
N TYR A 132 7.73 -6.63 14.43
CA TYR A 132 7.54 -7.28 15.74
C TYR A 132 6.41 -8.31 15.75
N LEU A 133 5.59 -8.39 14.70
CA LEU A 133 4.63 -9.48 14.52
C LEU A 133 5.31 -10.83 14.23
N GLU A 134 6.62 -10.87 13.98
CA GLU A 134 7.38 -12.13 13.86
C GLU A 134 7.35 -12.98 15.14
N ASN A 135 7.11 -12.34 16.29
CA ASN A 135 6.93 -12.95 17.59
C ASN A 135 5.46 -12.83 18.00
N THR A 136 4.76 -13.97 18.08
CA THR A 136 3.33 -14.03 18.43
C THR A 136 3.03 -13.66 19.89
N SER A 137 4.05 -13.49 20.72
CA SER A 137 3.94 -13.02 22.11
C SER A 137 4.31 -11.53 22.25
N SER A 138 4.46 -10.80 21.14
CA SER A 138 4.77 -9.37 21.18
C SER A 138 3.54 -8.52 21.45
N ILE A 139 3.75 -7.31 22.00
CA ILE A 139 2.69 -6.31 22.19
C ILE A 139 2.00 -5.99 20.86
N ALA A 140 2.75 -5.97 19.75
CA ALA A 140 2.18 -5.74 18.44
C ALA A 140 1.18 -6.83 18.04
N PHE A 141 1.51 -8.10 18.34
CA PHE A 141 0.61 -9.21 18.07
C PHE A 141 -0.63 -9.18 18.98
N ASP A 142 -0.46 -8.84 20.26
CA ASP A 142 -1.58 -8.68 21.20
C ASP A 142 -2.55 -7.58 20.73
N LYS A 143 -2.02 -6.44 20.29
CA LYS A 143 -2.83 -5.31 19.78
C LYS A 143 -3.56 -5.65 18.48
N LEU A 144 -2.90 -6.40 17.60
CA LEU A 144 -3.52 -6.96 16.39
C LEU A 144 -4.71 -7.86 16.76
N MET A 145 -4.51 -8.78 17.72
CA MET A 145 -5.55 -9.70 18.18
C MET A 145 -6.72 -8.98 18.85
N GLU A 146 -6.45 -7.93 19.63
CA GLU A 146 -7.44 -7.08 20.31
C GLU A 146 -8.36 -6.38 19.29
N PHE A 147 -7.81 -5.92 18.16
CA PHE A 147 -8.59 -5.23 17.13
C PHE A 147 -9.45 -6.18 16.28
N GLY A 148 -8.92 -7.36 15.96
CA GLY A 148 -9.60 -8.36 15.15
C GLY A 148 -9.04 -8.49 13.74
N CYS A 149 -9.79 -9.20 12.88
CA CYS A 149 -9.46 -9.35 11.47
C CYS A 149 -9.88 -8.13 10.62
N PHE A 150 -9.26 -8.00 9.45
CA PHE A 150 -9.39 -6.87 8.54
C PHE A 150 -9.94 -7.27 7.18
N ASP A 151 -10.78 -6.41 6.60
CA ASP A 151 -11.30 -6.53 5.23
C ASP A 151 -10.25 -6.05 4.21
N VAL A 152 -9.48 -5.04 4.60
CA VAL A 152 -8.42 -4.43 3.79
C VAL A 152 -7.13 -4.40 4.60
N VAL A 153 -6.04 -4.85 4.00
CA VAL A 153 -4.69 -4.80 4.57
C VAL A 153 -3.79 -4.10 3.57
N ASN A 154 -3.20 -2.96 3.93
CA ASN A 154 -2.29 -2.21 3.08
C ASN A 154 -0.89 -2.10 3.70
N LEU A 155 0.04 -2.89 3.17
CA LEU A 155 1.42 -2.92 3.61
C LEU A 155 2.27 -2.13 2.61
N ASP A 156 2.38 -0.82 2.83
CA ASP A 156 3.26 0.06 2.05
C ASP A 156 4.66 0.08 2.67
N PHE A 157 5.44 -0.96 2.37
CA PHE A 157 6.83 -1.02 2.79
C PHE A 157 7.65 -0.03 1.96
N CYS A 158 8.14 1.03 2.60
CA CYS A 158 9.14 1.93 2.02
C CYS A 158 10.44 1.19 1.65
N GLU A 159 10.63 -0.01 2.17
CA GLU A 159 11.79 -0.88 1.95
C GLU A 159 11.37 -2.20 1.28
N ASN A 160 12.33 -3.11 1.16
CA ASN A 160 12.10 -4.47 0.69
C ASN A 160 11.25 -5.27 1.70
N VAL A 161 10.40 -6.17 1.20
CA VAL A 161 9.58 -7.08 2.01
C VAL A 161 10.44 -8.14 2.70
N ILE A 162 11.63 -8.40 2.16
CA ILE A 162 12.68 -9.25 2.74
C ILE A 162 13.96 -8.43 2.92
N PRO A 163 13.96 -7.41 3.80
CA PRO A 163 15.09 -6.51 3.94
C PRO A 163 16.32 -7.24 4.51
N ASN A 164 17.52 -6.73 4.22
CA ASN A 164 18.75 -7.08 4.93
C ASN A 164 18.75 -6.52 6.37
N ALA A 165 17.76 -6.92 7.17
CA ALA A 165 17.58 -6.51 8.55
C ALA A 165 17.65 -7.71 9.51
N THR A 166 17.77 -7.42 10.80
CA THR A 166 17.75 -8.41 11.87
C THR A 166 16.37 -9.05 12.06
N GLU A 167 15.32 -8.26 11.91
CA GLU A 167 13.93 -8.68 12.03
C GLU A 167 13.42 -9.34 10.73
N ASN A 168 12.67 -10.42 10.89
CA ASN A 168 12.15 -11.19 9.75
C ASN A 168 10.73 -10.72 9.38
N ARG A 169 10.67 -9.68 8.53
CA ARG A 169 9.43 -9.12 7.98
C ARG A 169 8.56 -10.15 7.25
N LEU A 170 9.16 -11.12 6.57
CA LEU A 170 8.40 -12.20 5.91
C LEU A 170 7.71 -13.11 6.94
N LYS A 171 8.36 -13.38 8.07
CA LYS A 171 7.77 -14.09 9.21
C LYS A 171 6.70 -13.27 9.91
N ALA A 172 6.87 -11.96 10.04
CA ALA A 172 5.83 -11.05 10.53
C ALA A 172 4.58 -11.11 9.63
N LEU A 173 4.77 -11.03 8.31
CA LEU A 173 3.69 -11.19 7.33
C LEU A 173 3.04 -12.58 7.42
N HIS A 174 3.83 -13.65 7.57
CA HIS A 174 3.32 -14.99 7.77
C HIS A 174 2.38 -15.07 8.98
N ASN A 175 2.84 -14.60 10.15
CA ASN A 175 2.07 -14.64 11.39
C ASN A 175 0.79 -13.79 11.31
N PHE A 176 0.88 -12.62 10.67
CA PHE A 176 -0.29 -11.78 10.41
C PHE A 176 -1.32 -12.51 9.53
N MET A 177 -0.87 -13.10 8.41
CA MET A 177 -1.74 -13.83 7.49
C MET A 177 -2.37 -15.05 8.16
N GLU A 178 -1.60 -15.75 8.99
CA GLU A 178 -2.07 -16.88 9.77
C GLU A 178 -3.20 -16.51 10.72
N TYR A 179 -3.07 -15.39 11.43
CA TYR A 179 -4.16 -14.84 12.22
C TYR A 179 -5.38 -14.47 11.36
N GLN A 180 -5.17 -13.77 10.24
CA GLN A 180 -6.22 -13.41 9.30
C GLN A 180 -7.01 -14.65 8.84
N PHE A 181 -6.34 -15.67 8.31
CA PHE A 181 -6.97 -16.88 7.78
C PHE A 181 -7.76 -17.67 8.82
N GLN A 182 -7.35 -17.63 10.09
CA GLN A 182 -8.06 -18.30 11.18
C GLN A 182 -9.34 -17.59 11.57
N LYS A 183 -9.40 -16.26 11.42
CA LYS A 183 -10.51 -15.44 11.93
C LYS A 183 -11.49 -15.00 10.86
N ILE A 184 -11.01 -14.69 9.66
CA ILE A 184 -11.85 -14.13 8.60
C ILE A 184 -12.61 -15.23 7.85
N SER A 185 -13.91 -15.02 7.65
CA SER A 185 -14.75 -15.88 6.82
C SER A 185 -14.99 -15.32 5.43
N GLU A 186 -14.94 -13.99 5.30
CA GLU A 186 -15.25 -13.27 4.07
C GLU A 186 -14.01 -13.10 3.18
N ASN A 187 -14.24 -12.54 1.99
CA ASN A 187 -13.14 -12.09 1.14
C ASN A 187 -12.42 -10.92 1.79
N TRP A 188 -11.12 -10.86 1.61
CA TRP A 188 -10.32 -9.70 2.01
C TRP A 188 -9.24 -9.41 0.98
N VAL A 189 -8.74 -8.18 1.01
CA VAL A 189 -7.73 -7.69 0.08
C VAL A 189 -6.44 -7.34 0.80
N LEU A 190 -5.32 -7.70 0.17
CA LEU A 190 -3.98 -7.36 0.62
C LEU A 190 -3.30 -6.54 -0.46
N PHE A 191 -2.86 -5.34 -0.09
CA PHE A 191 -1.96 -4.54 -0.88
C PHE A 191 -0.56 -4.67 -0.29
N ILE A 192 0.42 -4.95 -1.15
CA ILE A 192 1.83 -4.91 -0.78
C ILE A 192 2.49 -3.94 -1.74
N THR A 193 3.08 -2.88 -1.20
CA THR A 193 4.02 -2.03 -1.93
C THR A 193 5.39 -2.23 -1.32
N THR A 194 6.41 -2.49 -2.14
CA THR A 194 7.74 -2.85 -1.63
C THR A 194 8.84 -2.55 -2.63
N ARG A 195 10.02 -2.16 -2.14
CA ARG A 195 11.22 -2.06 -2.97
C ARG A 195 11.72 -3.44 -3.36
N SER A 196 12.24 -3.58 -4.57
CA SER A 196 12.70 -4.87 -5.13
C SER A 196 14.19 -4.88 -5.49
N SER A 197 15.00 -3.93 -5.00
CA SER A 197 16.42 -3.89 -5.36
C SER A 197 17.19 -5.09 -4.79
N LYS A 198 18.08 -5.66 -5.62
CA LYS A 198 18.92 -6.81 -5.26
C LYS A 198 19.79 -6.52 -4.03
N ASP A 199 20.30 -5.30 -3.91
CA ASP A 199 21.22 -4.90 -2.83
C ASP A 199 20.57 -4.81 -1.44
N THR A 200 19.24 -4.63 -1.41
CA THR A 200 18.48 -4.54 -0.15
C THR A 200 17.80 -5.86 0.24
N THR A 201 17.97 -6.89 -0.60
CA THR A 201 17.30 -8.19 -0.46
C THR A 201 18.12 -9.13 0.42
N ASN A 202 17.47 -9.76 1.41
CA ASN A 202 18.04 -10.86 2.19
C ASN A 202 18.17 -12.11 1.31
N SER A 203 19.41 -12.56 1.08
CA SER A 203 19.69 -13.70 0.22
C SER A 203 19.06 -14.99 0.75
N GLY A 204 19.10 -15.26 2.05
CA GLY A 204 18.47 -16.45 2.64
C GLY A 204 16.97 -16.51 2.38
N LEU A 205 16.25 -15.43 2.67
CA LEU A 205 14.81 -15.35 2.41
C LEU A 205 14.47 -15.35 0.92
N TYR A 206 15.32 -14.76 0.08
CA TYR A 206 15.17 -14.83 -1.37
C TYR A 206 15.25 -16.29 -1.85
N GLU A 207 16.20 -17.08 -1.35
CA GLU A 207 16.32 -18.50 -1.70
C GLU A 207 15.08 -19.30 -1.24
N GLU A 208 14.48 -18.96 -0.09
CA GLU A 208 13.21 -19.55 0.37
C GLU A 208 12.04 -19.22 -0.58
N LEU A 209 11.95 -17.97 -1.06
CA LEU A 209 10.93 -17.56 -2.03
C LEU A 209 11.13 -18.24 -3.39
N VAL A 210 12.37 -18.35 -3.87
CA VAL A 210 12.68 -19.05 -5.14
C VAL A 210 12.42 -20.55 -5.01
N ALA A 211 12.66 -21.16 -3.85
CA ALA A 211 12.31 -22.56 -3.62
C ALA A 211 10.80 -22.83 -3.78
N CYS A 212 9.94 -21.85 -3.47
CA CYS A 212 8.50 -21.95 -3.75
C CYS A 212 8.19 -21.97 -5.26
N ILE A 213 9.08 -21.45 -6.10
CA ILE A 213 8.99 -21.58 -7.55
C ILE A 213 9.41 -22.98 -7.98
N ASP A 214 10.56 -23.45 -7.49
CA ASP A 214 11.10 -24.78 -7.82
C ASP A 214 10.13 -25.91 -7.42
N GLU A 215 9.44 -25.79 -6.28
CA GLU A 215 8.35 -26.70 -5.88
C GLU A 215 7.26 -26.79 -6.96
N ASN A 216 6.82 -25.65 -7.49
CA ASN A 216 5.77 -25.61 -8.52
C ASN A 216 6.28 -26.01 -9.91
N LEU A 217 7.58 -25.88 -10.21
CA LEU A 217 8.17 -26.33 -11.48
C LEU A 217 8.13 -27.86 -11.67
N SER A 218 7.92 -28.62 -10.60
CA SER A 218 7.66 -30.06 -10.69
C SER A 218 6.29 -30.39 -11.30
N GLU A 219 5.35 -29.44 -11.30
CA GLU A 219 3.99 -29.59 -11.81
C GLU A 219 3.91 -29.16 -13.28
N VAL A 220 3.53 -30.08 -14.16
CA VAL A 220 3.54 -29.89 -15.63
C VAL A 220 2.80 -28.62 -16.06
N ILE A 221 1.63 -28.36 -15.47
CA ILE A 221 0.79 -27.20 -15.80
C ILE A 221 1.45 -25.86 -15.49
N TYR A 222 2.27 -25.81 -14.44
CA TYR A 222 2.96 -24.59 -14.02
C TYR A 222 4.26 -24.46 -14.79
N PHE A 223 5.01 -25.55 -14.95
CA PHE A 223 6.24 -25.60 -15.74
C PHE A 223 6.03 -25.09 -17.18
N GLN A 224 5.01 -25.60 -17.87
CA GLN A 224 4.70 -25.19 -19.25
C GLN A 224 4.44 -23.70 -19.36
N GLU A 225 3.65 -23.15 -18.44
CA GLU A 225 3.35 -21.72 -18.44
C GLU A 225 4.57 -20.88 -18.05
N PHE A 226 5.34 -21.32 -17.05
CA PHE A 226 6.54 -20.62 -16.60
C PHE A 226 7.56 -20.50 -17.72
N ILE A 227 7.87 -21.58 -18.45
CA ILE A 227 8.78 -21.53 -19.60
C ILE A 227 8.22 -20.67 -20.73
N ARG A 228 6.90 -20.68 -20.93
CA ARG A 228 6.26 -19.84 -21.96
C ARG A 228 6.46 -18.35 -21.68
N VAL A 229 6.30 -17.92 -20.43
CA VAL A 229 6.35 -16.48 -20.07
C VAL A 229 7.74 -15.99 -19.65
N PHE A 230 8.59 -16.88 -19.12
CA PHE A 230 9.94 -16.59 -18.62
C PHE A 230 10.99 -17.40 -19.38
N SER A 231 10.87 -17.48 -20.70
CA SER A 231 11.71 -18.30 -21.58
C SER A 231 13.22 -18.01 -21.51
N SER A 232 13.60 -16.83 -21.02
CA SER A 232 15.01 -16.42 -20.84
C SER A 232 15.62 -16.78 -19.48
N ILE A 233 14.85 -17.44 -18.60
CA ILE A 233 15.32 -17.95 -17.31
C ILE A 233 15.92 -19.35 -17.53
N LEU A 234 17.17 -19.51 -17.12
CA LEU A 234 17.86 -20.79 -17.19
C LEU A 234 17.38 -21.71 -16.07
N LEU A 235 17.04 -22.95 -16.44
CA LEU A 235 16.68 -24.00 -15.50
C LEU A 235 17.70 -25.13 -15.54
N ASN A 236 17.96 -25.73 -14.38
CA ASN A 236 18.71 -26.97 -14.23
C ASN A 236 17.85 -27.94 -13.41
N ASN A 237 17.49 -29.09 -13.97
CA ASN A 237 16.62 -30.10 -13.32
C ASN A 237 15.34 -29.51 -12.70
N ASN A 238 14.61 -28.68 -13.45
CA ASN A 238 13.41 -27.97 -13.00
C ASN A 238 13.63 -27.04 -11.80
N SER A 239 14.86 -26.56 -11.60
CA SER A 239 15.17 -25.52 -10.62
C SER A 239 15.80 -24.33 -11.30
N ILE A 240 15.48 -23.13 -10.83
CA ILE A 240 16.04 -21.89 -11.39
C ILE A 240 17.55 -21.82 -11.11
N VAL A 241 18.34 -21.49 -12.13
CA VAL A 241 19.77 -21.19 -11.95
C VAL A 241 19.93 -19.77 -11.42
N ARG A 242 20.38 -19.66 -10.15
CA ARG A 242 20.33 -18.40 -9.37
C ARG A 242 21.59 -17.55 -9.48
N SER A 243 22.74 -18.16 -9.83
CA SER A 243 24.09 -17.56 -9.73
C SER A 243 24.29 -16.30 -10.56
N ASP A 244 23.51 -16.09 -11.62
CA ASP A 244 23.75 -15.03 -12.62
C ASP A 244 22.46 -14.29 -13.02
N LEU A 245 21.46 -14.24 -12.13
CA LEU A 245 20.27 -13.42 -12.39
C LEU A 245 20.65 -11.93 -12.37
N GLU A 246 20.61 -11.33 -13.56
CA GLU A 246 20.61 -9.88 -13.76
C GLU A 246 19.51 -9.21 -12.92
N ASN A 247 19.67 -7.92 -12.59
CA ASN A 247 18.79 -7.21 -11.67
C ASN A 247 17.30 -7.35 -11.99
N GLN A 248 16.89 -7.22 -13.27
CA GLN A 248 15.48 -7.35 -13.64
C GLN A 248 14.97 -8.79 -13.48
N LYS A 249 15.79 -9.79 -13.81
CA LYS A 249 15.41 -11.20 -13.64
C LYS A 249 15.32 -11.55 -12.15
N HIS A 250 16.21 -11.00 -11.32
CA HIS A 250 16.14 -11.12 -9.87
C HIS A 250 14.85 -10.53 -9.30
N ILE A 251 14.48 -9.30 -9.71
CA ILE A 251 13.20 -8.67 -9.33
C ILE A 251 12.01 -9.55 -9.72
N ASN A 252 11.99 -10.04 -10.97
CA ASN A 252 10.90 -10.89 -11.44
C ASN A 252 10.78 -12.17 -10.60
N MET A 253 11.90 -12.82 -10.27
CA MET A 253 11.89 -14.04 -9.45
C MET A 253 11.54 -13.75 -7.99
N LEU A 254 11.91 -12.60 -7.44
CA LEU A 254 11.45 -12.15 -6.12
C LEU A 254 9.92 -12.07 -6.08
N VAL A 255 9.32 -11.39 -7.06
CA VAL A 255 7.87 -11.18 -7.10
C VAL A 255 7.11 -12.49 -7.39
N VAL A 256 7.61 -13.33 -8.30
CA VAL A 256 7.04 -14.67 -8.57
C VAL A 256 7.17 -15.57 -7.33
N GLY A 257 8.31 -15.54 -6.66
CA GLY A 257 8.54 -16.28 -5.42
C GLY A 257 7.60 -15.84 -4.30
N LEU A 258 7.42 -14.52 -4.12
CA LEU A 258 6.46 -13.97 -3.16
C LEU A 258 5.02 -14.39 -3.48
N MET A 259 4.60 -14.34 -4.76
CA MET A 259 3.28 -14.81 -5.17
C MET A 259 3.09 -16.30 -4.86
N ASN A 260 4.08 -17.14 -5.20
CA ASN A 260 4.01 -18.57 -4.95
C ASN A 260 3.98 -18.89 -3.45
N TRP A 261 4.75 -18.15 -2.66
CA TRP A 261 4.74 -18.23 -1.21
C TRP A 261 3.36 -17.86 -0.64
N LEU A 262 2.75 -16.74 -1.09
CA LEU A 262 1.40 -16.35 -0.69
C LEU A 262 0.36 -17.41 -1.04
N VAL A 263 0.44 -17.98 -2.25
CA VAL A 263 -0.44 -19.08 -2.70
C VAL A 263 -0.27 -20.30 -1.80
N LYS A 264 0.96 -20.70 -1.50
CA LYS A 264 1.26 -21.83 -0.62
C LYS A 264 0.67 -21.63 0.77
N THR A 265 0.89 -20.46 1.38
CA THR A 265 0.39 -20.11 2.71
C THR A 265 -1.15 -20.11 2.72
N ALA A 266 -1.79 -19.49 1.73
CA ALA A 266 -3.26 -19.42 1.64
C ALA A 266 -3.92 -20.77 1.34
N HIS A 267 -3.34 -21.56 0.45
CA HIS A 267 -3.88 -22.86 0.05
C HIS A 267 -3.95 -23.83 1.24
N ASN A 268 -2.92 -23.81 2.10
CA ASN A 268 -2.89 -24.61 3.34
C ASN A 268 -4.03 -24.25 4.32
N ARG A 269 -4.65 -23.07 4.15
CA ARG A 269 -5.78 -22.57 4.94
C ARG A 269 -7.11 -22.56 4.18
N HIS A 270 -7.17 -23.25 3.04
CA HIS A 270 -8.33 -23.31 2.15
C HIS A 270 -8.77 -21.95 1.60
N PHE A 271 -7.82 -21.08 1.30
CA PHE A 271 -8.06 -19.85 0.56
C PHE A 271 -7.56 -19.97 -0.89
N LYS A 272 -8.33 -19.38 -1.80
CA LYS A 272 -7.89 -19.05 -3.16
C LYS A 272 -7.25 -17.67 -3.15
N VAL A 273 -6.15 -17.53 -3.89
CA VAL A 273 -5.48 -16.23 -4.11
C VAL A 273 -5.65 -15.79 -5.57
N LYS A 274 -5.98 -14.52 -5.78
CA LYS A 274 -5.96 -13.87 -7.09
C LYS A 274 -5.03 -12.66 -7.02
N LEU A 275 -3.98 -12.61 -7.85
CA LEU A 275 -3.26 -11.38 -8.13
C LEU A 275 -4.13 -10.53 -9.08
N SER A 276 -4.83 -9.55 -8.52
CA SER A 276 -5.77 -8.71 -9.28
C SER A 276 -5.04 -7.71 -10.16
N ASN A 277 -4.06 -7.01 -9.60
CA ASN A 277 -3.29 -5.98 -10.31
C ASN A 277 -1.85 -5.93 -9.78
N VAL A 278 -0.92 -5.60 -10.65
CA VAL A 278 0.49 -5.38 -10.33
C VAL A 278 1.04 -4.28 -11.23
N VAL A 279 1.74 -3.32 -10.64
CA VAL A 279 2.47 -2.28 -11.36
C VAL A 279 3.83 -2.05 -10.73
N ARG A 280 4.74 -1.48 -11.51
CA ARG A 280 6.03 -0.98 -11.02
C ARG A 280 6.18 0.51 -11.32
N TYR A 281 6.96 1.20 -10.50
CA TYR A 281 7.27 2.60 -10.71
C TYR A 281 8.58 2.98 -10.04
N ASP A 282 9.10 4.13 -10.43
CA ASP A 282 10.29 4.72 -9.87
C ASP A 282 9.97 5.69 -8.73
N ILE A 283 10.80 5.68 -7.69
CA ILE A 283 10.73 6.63 -6.57
C ILE A 283 11.78 7.72 -6.69
N THR A 284 12.99 7.39 -7.13
CA THR A 284 14.14 8.32 -7.14
C THR A 284 14.17 9.18 -8.41
N GLY A 285 13.52 8.75 -9.49
CA GLY A 285 13.57 9.43 -10.79
C GLY A 285 14.73 8.98 -11.67
N GLU A 286 15.44 7.93 -11.27
CA GLU A 286 16.60 7.34 -11.98
C GLU A 286 16.21 6.19 -12.93
N ASN A 287 14.91 6.03 -13.20
CA ASN A 287 14.29 4.94 -13.97
C ASN A 287 14.67 3.54 -13.46
N THR A 288 14.87 3.39 -12.14
CA THR A 288 15.23 2.11 -11.51
C THR A 288 14.05 1.13 -11.48
N ASN A 289 12.81 1.64 -11.58
CA ASN A 289 11.56 0.86 -11.49
C ASN A 289 11.59 -0.12 -10.31
N ASP A 290 12.12 0.36 -9.18
CA ASP A 290 12.49 -0.44 -8.03
C ASP A 290 11.34 -0.62 -7.03
N MET A 291 10.20 0.03 -7.24
CA MET A 291 9.03 -0.10 -6.38
C MET A 291 7.94 -0.90 -7.09
N MET A 292 7.49 -1.95 -6.41
CA MET A 292 6.43 -2.85 -6.86
C MET A 292 5.18 -2.59 -6.03
N SER A 293 4.01 -2.44 -6.66
CA SER A 293 2.72 -2.36 -5.97
C SER A 293 1.78 -3.45 -6.48
N MET A 294 1.38 -4.34 -5.57
CA MET A 294 0.64 -5.57 -5.86
C MET A 294 -0.66 -5.61 -5.07
N CYS A 295 -1.73 -6.10 -5.71
CA CYS A 295 -3.01 -6.35 -5.07
C CYS A 295 -3.40 -7.83 -5.15
N PHE A 296 -3.63 -8.42 -3.98
CA PHE A 296 -4.10 -9.79 -3.83
C PHE A 296 -5.51 -9.80 -3.24
N VAL A 297 -6.36 -10.66 -3.80
CA VAL A 297 -7.69 -10.96 -3.25
C VAL A 297 -7.68 -12.39 -2.74
N PHE A 298 -8.06 -12.55 -1.47
CA PHE A 298 -8.19 -13.85 -0.83
C PHE A 298 -9.67 -14.21 -0.71
N THR A 299 -10.01 -15.43 -1.15
CA THR A 299 -11.37 -15.97 -1.07
C THR A 299 -11.36 -17.31 -0.37
N ARG A 300 -12.09 -17.43 0.73
CA ARG A 300 -12.22 -18.69 1.45
C ARG A 300 -13.02 -19.68 0.61
N VAL A 301 -12.49 -20.88 0.42
CA VAL A 301 -13.20 -21.98 -0.24
C VAL A 301 -13.73 -22.90 0.85
N MET A 302 -15.06 -22.90 1.01
CA MET A 302 -15.74 -23.76 1.97
C MET A 302 -15.80 -25.18 1.41
N ASN A 303 -15.16 -26.13 2.08
CA ASN A 303 -15.26 -27.55 1.72
C ASN A 303 -16.57 -28.13 2.26
N PHE A 304 -17.69 -27.85 1.58
CA PHE A 304 -18.90 -28.65 1.79
C PHE A 304 -18.82 -29.92 0.94
N PRO A 305 -19.36 -31.06 1.42
CA PRO A 305 -19.59 -32.20 0.54
C PRO A 305 -20.53 -31.72 -0.59
N ASN A 306 -20.02 -31.67 -1.82
CA ASN A 306 -20.62 -31.09 -3.05
C ASN A 306 -20.38 -29.59 -3.32
N ALA A 307 -19.44 -28.92 -2.64
CA ALA A 307 -19.02 -27.58 -3.05
C ALA A 307 -18.31 -27.64 -4.41
N ASN A 308 -18.98 -27.13 -5.45
CA ASN A 308 -18.42 -26.93 -6.78
C ASN A 308 -18.14 -25.43 -6.99
N PRO A 309 -16.96 -25.04 -7.53
CA PRO A 309 -15.80 -25.90 -7.84
C PRO A 309 -14.90 -26.17 -6.61
N PRO A 310 -14.11 -27.26 -6.62
CA PRO A 310 -13.11 -27.53 -5.60
C PRO A 310 -12.02 -26.45 -5.57
N LEU A 311 -11.28 -26.36 -4.46
CA LEU A 311 -10.11 -25.51 -4.35
C LEU A 311 -9.07 -25.95 -5.41
N PRO A 312 -8.66 -25.06 -6.34
CA PRO A 312 -7.64 -25.40 -7.34
C PRO A 312 -6.31 -25.72 -6.65
N THR A 313 -5.48 -26.55 -7.28
CA THR A 313 -4.17 -26.92 -6.74
C THR A 313 -3.28 -25.69 -6.57
N LYS A 314 -2.25 -25.79 -5.71
CA LYS A 314 -1.27 -24.69 -5.52
C LYS A 314 -0.67 -24.24 -6.86
N ALA A 315 -0.28 -25.20 -7.71
CA ALA A 315 0.32 -24.93 -9.02
C ALA A 315 -0.68 -24.25 -9.97
N GLU A 316 -1.96 -24.65 -9.99
CA GLU A 316 -2.99 -23.98 -10.80
C GLU A 316 -3.20 -22.53 -10.39
N GLN A 317 -3.26 -22.26 -9.08
CA GLN A 317 -3.43 -20.90 -8.57
C GLN A 317 -2.22 -20.03 -8.88
N ALA A 318 -1.01 -20.54 -8.65
CA ALA A 318 0.25 -19.84 -8.94
C ALA A 318 0.40 -19.55 -10.45
N LYS A 319 0.05 -20.52 -11.31
CA LYS A 319 0.09 -20.38 -12.78
C LYS A 319 -0.69 -19.17 -13.27
N ASN A 320 -1.87 -18.92 -12.71
CA ASN A 320 -2.76 -17.85 -13.17
C ASN A 320 -2.19 -16.43 -12.98
N SER A 321 -1.15 -16.27 -12.15
CA SER A 321 -0.48 -14.99 -11.96
C SER A 321 0.71 -14.77 -12.89
N LEU A 322 1.25 -15.83 -13.52
CA LEU A 322 2.52 -15.75 -14.26
C LEU A 322 2.47 -14.75 -15.42
N ASN A 323 1.39 -14.72 -16.20
CA ASN A 323 1.24 -13.74 -17.29
C ASN A 323 1.27 -12.30 -16.79
N LYS A 324 0.59 -12.01 -15.68
CA LYS A 324 0.57 -10.66 -15.09
C LYS A 324 1.95 -10.26 -14.58
N LEU A 325 2.67 -11.22 -13.99
CA LEU A 325 4.01 -11.00 -13.46
C LEU A 325 5.09 -10.88 -14.54
N ALA A 326 4.91 -11.55 -15.68
CA ALA A 326 5.80 -11.38 -16.83
C ALA A 326 5.59 -10.02 -17.54
N ASN A 327 4.36 -9.48 -17.48
CA ASN A 327 3.96 -8.26 -18.16
C ASN A 327 3.59 -7.13 -17.19
N ILE A 328 4.40 -6.95 -16.14
CA ILE A 328 4.18 -5.87 -15.16
C ILE A 328 4.26 -4.52 -15.86
N SER A 329 3.17 -3.76 -15.81
CA SER A 329 3.12 -2.44 -16.41
C SER A 329 3.98 -1.45 -15.62
N ASN A 330 4.67 -0.58 -16.35
CA ASN A 330 5.37 0.56 -15.76
C ASN A 330 4.39 1.74 -15.64
N LEU A 331 4.11 2.14 -14.41
CA LEU A 331 3.19 3.22 -14.12
C LEU A 331 3.72 4.58 -14.58
N ASP A 332 5.04 4.80 -14.57
CA ASP A 332 5.62 6.01 -15.15
C ASP A 332 5.26 6.12 -16.64
N ASP A 333 5.39 5.04 -17.40
CA ASP A 333 5.04 5.02 -18.82
C ASP A 333 3.53 5.17 -19.04
N ILE A 334 2.69 4.58 -18.18
CA ILE A 334 1.23 4.76 -18.22
C ILE A 334 0.86 6.22 -18.01
N MET A 335 1.48 6.90 -17.04
CA MET A 335 1.18 8.30 -16.74
C MET A 335 1.60 9.22 -17.88
N ILE A 336 2.77 8.97 -18.49
CA ILE A 336 3.26 9.77 -19.62
C ILE A 336 2.43 9.53 -20.88
N SER A 337 2.14 8.26 -21.21
CA SER A 337 1.37 7.89 -22.40
C SER A 337 -0.10 8.32 -22.33
N GLY A 338 -0.68 8.46 -21.14
CA GLY A 338 -2.01 9.03 -20.94
C GLY A 338 -2.11 10.52 -21.27
N GLY A 339 -0.98 11.21 -21.44
CA GLY A 339 -0.92 12.62 -21.81
C GLY A 339 -1.20 13.58 -20.65
N ILE A 340 -1.08 14.88 -20.95
CA ILE A 340 -1.04 15.93 -19.92
C ILE A 340 -2.33 16.04 -19.10
N ASN A 341 -3.51 15.85 -19.73
CA ASN A 341 -4.79 15.93 -19.01
C ASN A 341 -4.94 14.78 -18.00
N TYR A 342 -4.53 13.58 -18.40
CA TYR A 342 -4.55 12.41 -17.53
C TYR A 342 -3.60 12.60 -16.34
N TYR A 343 -2.39 13.10 -16.60
CA TYR A 343 -1.42 13.44 -15.55
C TYR A 343 -1.97 14.52 -14.61
N ALA A 344 -2.52 15.60 -15.16
CA ALA A 344 -3.05 16.75 -14.42
C ALA A 344 -4.14 16.37 -13.41
N GLN A 345 -4.97 15.39 -13.74
CA GLN A 345 -5.98 14.88 -12.82
C GLN A 345 -5.35 14.37 -11.51
N PHE A 346 -4.36 13.48 -11.59
CA PHE A 346 -3.73 12.91 -10.39
C PHE A 346 -2.88 13.92 -9.64
N VAL A 347 -2.28 14.89 -10.33
CA VAL A 347 -1.58 16.01 -9.70
C VAL A 347 -2.54 16.82 -8.87
N LYS A 348 -3.69 17.20 -9.44
CA LYS A 348 -4.71 18.00 -8.74
C LYS A 348 -5.23 17.29 -7.50
N GLU A 349 -5.64 16.03 -7.63
CA GLU A 349 -6.13 15.22 -6.52
C GLU A 349 -5.07 15.05 -5.41
N GLN A 350 -3.80 14.86 -5.78
CA GLN A 350 -2.70 14.74 -4.82
C GLN A 350 -2.43 16.08 -4.10
N ILE A 351 -2.50 17.21 -4.81
CA ILE A 351 -2.40 18.55 -4.22
C ILE A 351 -3.54 18.79 -3.22
N ASP A 352 -4.77 18.41 -3.57
CA ASP A 352 -5.93 18.59 -2.70
C ASP A 352 -5.77 17.79 -1.39
N LEU A 353 -5.33 16.52 -1.47
CA LEU A 353 -5.02 15.71 -0.28
C LEU A 353 -3.90 16.30 0.58
N LEU A 354 -2.85 16.85 -0.05
CA LEU A 354 -1.75 17.50 0.67
C LEU A 354 -2.22 18.77 1.38
N LYS A 355 -3.04 19.60 0.74
CA LYS A 355 -3.65 20.78 1.37
C LYS A 355 -4.47 20.38 2.60
N GLU A 356 -5.29 19.33 2.49
CA GLU A 356 -6.07 18.80 3.62
C GLU A 356 -5.20 18.27 4.76
N ALA A 357 -4.01 17.74 4.46
CA ALA A 357 -3.01 17.32 5.44
C ALA A 357 -2.18 18.49 6.04
N GLY A 358 -2.41 19.72 5.56
CA GLY A 358 -1.78 20.95 6.04
C GLY A 358 -0.49 21.34 5.33
N TYR A 359 -0.26 20.88 4.10
CA TYR A 359 0.89 21.30 3.29
C TYR A 359 0.65 22.62 2.56
N HIS A 360 1.70 23.42 2.42
CA HIS A 360 1.76 24.54 1.47
C HIS A 360 2.18 24.02 0.10
N THR A 361 1.28 24.09 -0.89
CA THR A 361 1.47 23.41 -2.19
C THR A 361 1.98 24.30 -3.32
N ASP A 362 2.33 25.55 -3.05
CA ASP A 362 2.71 26.53 -4.08
C ASP A 362 3.91 26.07 -4.93
N ASP A 363 4.87 25.39 -4.30
CA ASP A 363 6.07 24.89 -4.96
C ASP A 363 5.94 23.44 -5.44
N TYR A 364 4.77 22.80 -5.29
CA TYR A 364 4.61 21.36 -5.53
C TYR A 364 5.00 20.96 -6.95
N LEU A 365 4.54 21.69 -7.97
CA LEU A 365 4.82 21.38 -9.38
C LEU A 365 6.33 21.44 -9.67
N ASN A 366 7.03 22.42 -9.09
CA ASN A 366 8.46 22.64 -9.30
C ASN A 366 9.34 21.65 -8.52
N GLN A 367 8.87 21.15 -7.37
CA GLN A 367 9.64 20.21 -6.56
C GLN A 367 9.37 18.75 -6.92
N ILE A 368 8.12 18.41 -7.28
CA ILE A 368 7.68 17.01 -7.41
C ILE A 368 7.47 16.60 -8.87
N CYS A 369 6.95 17.50 -9.72
CA CYS A 369 6.55 17.16 -11.09
C CYS A 369 7.62 17.46 -12.14
N THR A 370 8.73 18.12 -11.80
CA THR A 370 9.73 18.61 -12.78
C THR A 370 10.20 17.56 -13.78
N ASN A 371 10.57 16.36 -13.34
CA ASN A 371 11.05 15.31 -14.24
C ASN A 371 9.93 14.78 -15.15
N ASP A 372 8.71 14.67 -14.63
CA ASP A 372 7.55 14.19 -15.37
C ASP A 372 7.10 15.24 -16.41
N LEU A 373 7.14 16.53 -16.04
CA LEU A 373 6.85 17.67 -16.93
C LEU A 373 7.82 17.72 -18.12
N ALA A 374 9.11 17.48 -17.88
CA ALA A 374 10.10 17.39 -18.94
C ALA A 374 9.79 16.24 -19.92
N LYS A 375 9.40 15.07 -19.40
CA LYS A 375 8.97 13.91 -20.21
C LYS A 375 7.69 14.19 -21.01
N LEU A 376 6.76 14.97 -20.44
CA LEU A 376 5.51 15.40 -21.08
C LEU A 376 5.68 16.59 -22.03
N GLN A 377 6.88 17.17 -22.14
CA GLN A 377 7.19 18.34 -22.95
C GLN A 377 6.27 19.55 -22.64
N THR A 378 6.05 19.80 -21.34
CA THR A 378 5.15 20.86 -20.86
C THR A 378 5.76 21.64 -19.69
N THR A 379 5.18 22.77 -19.33
CA THR A 379 5.62 23.61 -18.19
C THR A 379 4.68 23.49 -16.99
N ALA A 380 5.17 23.89 -15.81
CA ALA A 380 4.34 23.98 -14.61
C ALA A 380 3.15 24.93 -14.79
N GLU A 381 3.34 26.04 -15.51
CA GLU A 381 2.28 27.02 -15.80
C GLU A 381 1.17 26.42 -16.69
N GLN A 382 1.56 25.66 -17.72
CA GLN A 382 0.62 24.96 -18.60
C GLN A 382 -0.15 23.89 -17.82
N LEU A 383 0.56 23.10 -17.00
CA LEU A 383 -0.08 22.10 -16.14
C LEU A 383 -1.06 22.76 -15.16
N ASN A 384 -0.69 23.88 -14.52
CA ASN A 384 -1.57 24.60 -13.61
C ASN A 384 -2.84 25.10 -14.33
N SER A 385 -2.69 25.67 -15.52
CA SER A 385 -3.83 26.12 -16.33
C SER A 385 -4.79 24.98 -16.66
N ILE A 386 -4.26 23.79 -16.96
CA ILE A 386 -5.06 22.58 -17.20
C ILE A 386 -5.77 22.14 -15.93
N MET A 387 -5.07 22.11 -14.79
CA MET A 387 -5.69 21.73 -13.50
C MET A 387 -6.82 22.67 -13.07
N GLU A 388 -6.69 23.96 -13.34
CA GLU A 388 -7.74 24.96 -13.09
C GLU A 388 -8.96 24.72 -13.99
N ALA A 389 -8.75 24.26 -15.23
CA ALA A 389 -9.83 23.92 -16.16
C ALA A 389 -10.55 22.60 -15.84
N ILE A 390 -9.99 21.72 -14.99
CA ILE A 390 -10.67 20.50 -14.54
C ILE A 390 -11.79 20.88 -13.54
N GLU A 391 -13.02 21.05 -14.00
CA GLU A 391 -14.17 21.19 -13.11
C GLU A 391 -14.43 19.87 -12.35
N GLN A 392 -14.55 19.94 -11.01
CA GLN A 392 -14.99 18.88 -10.06
C GLN A 392 -14.53 17.42 -10.35
N PRO A 393 -13.74 16.75 -9.47
CA PRO A 393 -13.06 15.47 -9.76
C PRO A 393 -13.90 14.19 -10.05
N GLN A 394 -15.19 14.25 -10.42
CA GLN A 394 -16.08 13.07 -10.32
C GLN A 394 -16.76 12.51 -11.59
N GLN A 395 -16.60 13.06 -12.80
CA GLN A 395 -17.48 12.60 -13.92
C GLN A 395 -16.85 11.99 -15.18
N LEU A 396 -15.55 11.70 -15.27
CA LEU A 396 -14.95 11.18 -16.52
C LEU A 396 -14.39 9.74 -16.49
N ILE A 397 -14.58 8.95 -15.42
CA ILE A 397 -13.88 7.65 -15.28
C ILE A 397 -14.68 6.42 -15.77
N SER A 398 -15.85 6.59 -16.39
CA SER A 398 -16.69 5.44 -16.80
C SER A 398 -16.54 4.97 -18.25
N ALA A 399 -15.63 5.49 -19.09
CA ALA A 399 -15.70 5.19 -20.54
C ALA A 399 -14.46 4.60 -21.26
N GLU A 400 -13.21 4.72 -20.81
CA GLU A 400 -12.08 4.47 -21.73
C GLU A 400 -11.02 3.42 -21.38
N ILE A 401 -11.20 2.56 -20.37
CA ILE A 401 -10.23 1.46 -20.09
C ILE A 401 -10.91 0.08 -19.93
N MET A 402 -12.06 -0.12 -20.59
CA MET A 402 -12.68 -1.46 -20.68
C MET A 402 -12.57 -2.09 -22.08
N SER A 403 -11.74 -1.55 -22.98
CA SER A 403 -11.57 -2.08 -24.35
C SER A 403 -10.28 -2.87 -24.59
N SER A 404 -9.37 -3.03 -23.62
CA SER A 404 -8.14 -3.81 -23.82
C SER A 404 -8.11 -5.19 -23.16
N ASP A 405 -9.17 -5.62 -22.49
CA ASP A 405 -9.28 -6.96 -21.88
C ASP A 405 -9.98 -7.99 -22.81
N ASN A 406 -9.74 -7.88 -24.11
CA ASN A 406 -10.03 -8.93 -25.08
C ASN A 406 -8.87 -9.04 -26.09
N ALA A 407 -7.75 -9.62 -25.64
CA ALA A 407 -6.76 -10.31 -26.48
C ALA A 407 -5.93 -11.27 -25.63
#